data_AF-A0AB73BQ81-F1
#
_entry.id   AF-A0AB73BQ81-F1
#
_cell.length_a   1.000
_cell.length_b   1.000
_cell.length_c   1.000
_cell.angle_alpha   90.00
_cell.angle_beta   90.00
_cell.angle_gamma   90.00
#
_symmetry.space_group_name_H-M   'P 1'
#
loop_
_entity.id
_entity.type
_entity.pdbx_description
1 polymer ?
#
loop_
_entity_poly.entity_id
_entity_poly.type
_entity_poly.pdbx_seq_one_letter_code
_entity_poly.pdbx_strand_id
1 'polypeptide(L)'
;MNADPEWRDTIMDFETRMLEREQVGEKKGRMEGEKKGRKEGEKKGLQQGLKTGALTLVASLKDVGCTSQQILQQLKQKYGNVFSDKQLEEFLKQS
;
A
#
# COMPACT_ATOMS: atom_id res chain seq x y z
N MET A 1 -20.01 31.11 46.61
CA MET A 1 -18.80 30.94 45.77
C MET A 1 -19.07 31.63 44.44
N ASN A 2 -18.76 32.93 44.34
CA ASN A 2 -18.72 33.60 43.04
C ASN A 2 -17.33 33.32 42.47
N ALA A 3 -17.20 32.23 41.71
CA ALA A 3 -16.04 32.07 40.85
C ALA A 3 -16.06 33.26 39.88
N ASP A 4 -15.05 34.10 39.93
CA ASP A 4 -14.89 35.29 39.09
C ASP A 4 -15.26 34.94 37.63
N PRO A 5 -16.21 35.64 36.98
CA PRO A 5 -16.59 35.38 35.60
C PRO A 5 -15.39 35.33 34.65
N GLU A 6 -14.38 36.19 34.86
CA GLU A 6 -13.17 36.21 34.03
C GLU A 6 -12.30 34.95 34.23
N TRP A 7 -12.27 34.40 35.45
CA TRP A 7 -11.57 33.15 35.73
C TRP A 7 -12.28 31.95 35.10
N ARG A 8 -13.62 31.97 35.07
CA ARG A 8 -14.41 30.95 34.36
C ARG A 8 -14.16 31.00 32.85
N ASP A 9 -14.17 32.19 32.25
CA ASP A 9 -13.91 32.35 30.82
C ASP A 9 -12.49 31.91 30.45
N THR A 10 -11.49 32.25 31.29
CA THR A 10 -10.09 31.83 31.09
C THR A 10 -9.92 30.31 31.14
N ILE A 11 -10.62 29.62 32.05
CA ILE A 11 -10.59 28.15 32.13
C ILE A 11 -11.26 27.54 30.90
N MET A 12 -12.42 28.04 30.50
CA MET A 12 -13.14 27.53 29.32
C MET A 12 -12.30 27.68 28.04
N ASP A 13 -11.60 28.81 27.87
CA ASP A 13 -10.68 29.03 26.74
C ASP A 13 -9.51 28.04 26.75
N PHE A 14 -8.96 27.74 27.93
CA PHE A 14 -7.86 26.79 28.08
C PHE A 14 -8.32 25.35 27.79
N GLU A 15 -9.45 24.93 28.36
CA GLU A 15 -10.06 23.62 28.12
C GLU A 15 -10.42 23.44 26.64
N THR A 16 -10.97 24.48 26.01
CA THR A 16 -11.28 24.48 24.58
C THR A 16 -10.02 24.29 23.73
N ARG A 17 -8.94 25.04 24.01
CA ARG A 17 -7.67 24.88 23.28
C ARG A 17 -7.05 23.49 23.46
N MET A 18 -7.20 22.88 24.63
CA MET A 18 -6.71 21.53 24.89
C MET A 18 -7.52 20.48 24.13
N LEU A 19 -8.86 20.59 24.16
CA LEU A 19 -9.77 19.75 23.38
C LEU A 19 -9.53 19.88 21.87
N GLU A 20 -9.28 21.08 21.37
CA GLU A 20 -8.94 21.30 19.96
C GLU A 20 -7.61 20.62 19.58
N ARG A 21 -6.59 20.73 20.44
CA ARG A 21 -5.28 20.08 20.21
C ARG A 21 -5.38 18.56 20.20
N GLU A 22 -6.15 17.98 21.11
CA GLU A 22 -6.40 16.55 21.18
C GLU A 22 -7.12 16.07 19.91
N GLN A 23 -8.21 16.73 19.51
CA GLN A 23 -8.94 16.42 18.29
C GLN A 23 -8.08 16.56 17.02
N VAL A 24 -7.19 17.55 16.96
CA VAL A 24 -6.23 17.71 15.86
C VAL A 24 -5.22 16.54 15.85
N GLY A 25 -4.73 16.15 17.03
CA GLY A 25 -3.85 14.99 17.19
C GLY A 25 -4.50 13.69 16.70
N GLU A 26 -5.73 13.41 17.13
CA GLU A 26 -6.50 12.24 16.70
C GLU A 26 -6.79 12.25 15.20
N LYS A 27 -7.27 13.37 14.65
CA LYS A 27 -7.53 13.51 13.20
C LYS A 27 -6.26 13.28 12.39
N LYS A 28 -5.12 13.81 12.85
CA LYS A 28 -3.84 13.63 12.18
C LYS A 28 -3.37 12.18 12.26
N GLY A 29 -3.46 11.55 13.42
CA GLY A 29 -3.13 10.13 13.61
C GLY A 29 -3.96 9.21 12.71
N ARG A 30 -5.27 9.46 12.63
CA ARG A 30 -6.18 8.71 11.74
C ARG A 30 -5.82 8.90 10.27
N MET A 31 -5.60 10.14 9.83
CA MET A 31 -5.25 10.45 8.44
C MET A 31 -3.91 9.81 8.04
N GLU A 32 -2.92 9.82 8.92
CA GLU A 32 -1.64 9.15 8.68
C GLU A 32 -1.79 7.63 8.63
N GLY A 33 -2.60 7.04 9.52
CA GLY A 33 -2.93 5.62 9.51
C GLY A 33 -3.60 5.18 8.21
N GLU A 34 -4.65 5.89 7.79
CA GLU A 34 -5.36 5.61 6.53
C GLU A 34 -4.45 5.76 5.31
N LYS A 35 -3.62 6.82 5.27
CA LYS A 35 -2.68 7.05 4.16
C LYS A 35 -1.60 5.97 4.07
N LYS A 36 -1.07 5.50 5.21
CA LYS A 36 -0.12 4.39 5.26
C LYS A 36 -0.79 3.08 4.83
N GLY A 37 -1.95 2.75 5.39
CA GLY A 37 -2.70 1.55 5.05
C GLY A 37 -3.07 1.46 3.57
N ARG A 38 -3.52 2.58 2.98
CA ARG A 38 -3.84 2.65 1.55
C ARG A 38 -2.62 2.42 0.67
N LYS A 39 -1.50 3.10 0.95
CA LYS A 39 -0.24 2.93 0.19
C LYS A 39 0.28 1.49 0.26
N GLU A 40 0.18 0.88 1.44
CA GLU A 40 0.65 -0.49 1.64
C GLU A 40 -0.26 -1.49 0.92
N GLY A 41 -1.58 -1.32 1.01
CA GLY A 41 -2.55 -2.14 0.28
C GLY A 41 -2.39 -2.04 -1.24
N GLU A 42 -2.17 -0.83 -1.76
CA GLU A 42 -1.95 -0.60 -3.19
C GLU A 42 -0.66 -1.28 -3.69
N LYS A 43 0.45 -1.16 -2.94
CA LYS A 43 1.70 -1.86 -3.28
C LYS A 43 1.55 -3.37 -3.27
N LYS A 44 0.90 -3.92 -2.25
CA LYS A 44 0.64 -5.37 -2.13
C LYS A 44 -0.25 -5.88 -3.27
N GLY A 45 -1.34 -5.17 -3.55
CA GLY A 45 -2.26 -5.50 -4.63
C GLY A 45 -1.60 -5.45 -6.00
N LEU A 46 -0.79 -4.42 -6.27
CA LEU A 46 -0.04 -4.29 -7.52
C LEU A 46 0.96 -5.45 -7.68
N GLN A 47 1.74 -5.77 -6.65
CA GLN A 47 2.68 -6.89 -6.71
C GLN A 47 1.99 -8.24 -6.93
N GLN A 48 0.87 -8.49 -6.23
CA GLN A 48 0.09 -9.70 -6.44
C GLN A 48 -0.49 -9.77 -7.84
N GLY A 49 -1.07 -8.67 -8.35
CA GLY A 49 -1.62 -8.61 -9.70
C GLY A 49 -0.56 -8.86 -10.77
N LEU A 50 0.64 -8.28 -10.61
CA LEU A 50 1.75 -8.50 -11.53
C LEU A 50 2.27 -9.94 -11.48
N LYS A 51 2.38 -10.53 -10.28
CA LYS A 51 2.76 -11.93 -10.11
C LYS A 51 1.74 -12.87 -10.77
N THR A 52 0.45 -12.66 -10.50
CA THR A 52 -0.63 -13.46 -11.10
C THR A 52 -0.63 -13.32 -12.62
N GLY A 53 -0.50 -12.09 -13.15
CA GLY A 53 -0.42 -11.86 -14.59
C GLY A 53 0.78 -12.54 -15.25
N ALA A 54 1.94 -12.52 -14.60
CA ALA A 54 3.13 -13.24 -15.07
C ALA A 54 2.89 -14.76 -15.11
N LEU A 55 2.30 -15.34 -14.06
CA LEU A 55 1.96 -16.76 -14.03
C LEU A 55 0.92 -17.15 -15.07
N THR A 56 -0.14 -16.35 -15.26
CA THR A 56 -1.13 -16.58 -16.32
C THR A 56 -0.49 -16.54 -17.70
N LEU A 57 0.41 -15.57 -17.95
CA LEU A 57 1.15 -15.50 -19.22
C LEU A 57 2.02 -16.74 -19.43
N VAL A 58 2.73 -17.20 -18.40
CA VAL A 58 3.52 -18.46 -18.46
C VAL A 58 2.62 -19.64 -18.79
N ALA A 59 1.50 -19.81 -18.07
CA ALA A 59 0.57 -20.90 -18.28
C ALA A 59 0.01 -20.91 -19.71
N SER A 60 -0.44 -19.75 -20.21
CA SER A 60 -0.93 -19.61 -21.58
C SER A 60 0.14 -19.92 -22.62
N LEU A 61 1.38 -19.48 -22.41
CA LEU A 61 2.46 -19.76 -23.36
C LEU A 61 2.88 -21.25 -23.31
N LYS A 62 2.85 -21.89 -22.14
CA LYS A 62 3.06 -23.34 -21.99
C LYS A 62 1.99 -24.14 -22.72
N ASP A 63 0.73 -23.73 -22.60
CA ASP A 63 -0.40 -24.38 -23.28
C ASP A 63 -0.27 -24.32 -24.82
N VAL A 64 0.22 -23.19 -25.33
CA VAL A 64 0.52 -22.99 -26.76
C VAL A 64 1.78 -23.74 -27.21
N GLY A 65 2.52 -24.38 -26.29
CA GLY A 65 3.72 -25.17 -26.59
C GLY A 65 4.99 -24.33 -26.77
N CYS A 66 5.02 -23.09 -26.26
CA CYS A 66 6.23 -22.27 -26.27
C CYS A 66 7.31 -22.86 -25.36
N THR A 67 8.57 -22.72 -25.78
CA THR A 67 9.70 -23.17 -24.98
C THR A 67 9.93 -22.27 -23.77
N SER A 68 10.42 -22.84 -22.67
CA SER A 68 10.79 -22.13 -21.44
C SER A 68 11.65 -20.88 -21.69
N GLN A 69 12.57 -20.94 -22.66
CA GLN A 69 13.42 -19.79 -23.01
C GLN A 69 12.64 -18.65 -23.67
N GLN A 70 11.71 -18.94 -24.57
CA GLN A 70 10.86 -17.93 -25.20
C GLN A 70 9.92 -17.26 -24.18
N ILE A 71 9.37 -18.05 -23.27
CA ILE A 71 8.52 -17.57 -22.18
C ILE A 71 9.32 -16.64 -21.25
N LEU A 72 10.53 -17.06 -20.86
CA LEU A 72 11.41 -16.26 -20.03
C LEU A 72 11.79 -14.93 -20.72
N GLN A 73 12.03 -14.95 -22.03
CA GLN A 73 12.35 -13.75 -22.80
C GLN A 73 11.16 -12.77 -22.86
N GLN A 74 9.94 -13.26 -23.09
CA GLN A 74 8.71 -12.47 -23.02
C GLN A 74 8.49 -11.87 -21.62
N LEU A 75 8.69 -12.67 -20.58
CA LEU A 75 8.63 -12.22 -19.19
C LEU A 75 9.64 -11.13 -18.90
N LYS A 76 10.90 -11.27 -19.33
CA LYS A 76 11.92 -10.23 -19.18
C LYS A 76 11.56 -8.96 -19.94
N GLN A 77 10.99 -9.08 -21.13
CA GLN A 77 10.59 -7.92 -21.92
C GLN A 77 9.42 -7.15 -21.28
N LYS A 78 8.41 -7.86 -20.75
CA LYS A 78 7.23 -7.22 -20.13
C LYS A 78 7.43 -6.82 -18.67
N TYR A 79 8.15 -7.64 -17.92
CA TYR A 79 8.26 -7.54 -16.47
C TYR A 79 9.69 -7.34 -15.97
N GLY A 80 10.71 -7.25 -16.83
CA GLY A 80 12.11 -7.07 -16.40
C GLY A 80 12.37 -5.75 -15.67
N ASN A 81 11.49 -4.76 -15.81
CA ASN A 81 11.54 -3.52 -15.02
C ASN A 81 10.94 -3.68 -13.60
N VAL A 82 10.21 -4.76 -13.35
CA VAL A 82 9.47 -5.02 -12.10
C VAL A 82 10.12 -6.15 -11.31
N PHE A 83 10.49 -7.24 -11.98
CA PHE A 83 11.00 -8.46 -11.38
C PHE A 83 12.39 -8.76 -11.92
N SER A 84 13.27 -9.24 -11.04
CA SER A 84 14.61 -9.70 -11.42
C SER A 84 14.55 -11.02 -12.18
N ASP A 85 15.58 -11.33 -12.97
CA ASP A 85 15.66 -12.57 -13.73
C ASP A 85 15.36 -13.83 -12.89
N LYS A 86 15.90 -13.89 -11.67
CA LYS A 86 15.64 -14.99 -10.71
C LYS A 86 14.16 -15.18 -10.40
N GLN A 87 13.43 -14.08 -10.19
CA GLN A 87 11.99 -14.15 -9.88
C GLN A 87 11.19 -14.61 -11.09
N LEU A 88 11.58 -14.16 -12.29
CA LEU A 88 10.96 -14.60 -13.54
C LEU A 88 11.20 -16.09 -13.80
N GLU A 89 12.40 -16.60 -13.49
CA GLU A 89 12.69 -18.04 -13.52
C GLU A 89 11.87 -18.83 -12.50
N GLU A 90 11.64 -18.28 -11.31
CA GLU A 90 10.76 -18.90 -10.32
C GLU A 90 9.31 -18.98 -10.80
N PHE A 91 8.78 -17.94 -11.47
CA PHE A 91 7.44 -17.99 -12.05
C PHE A 91 7.30 -19.09 -13.09
N LEU A 92 8.36 -19.34 -13.87
CA LEU A 92 8.38 -20.42 -14.84
C LEU A 92 8.35 -21.81 -14.17
N LYS A 93 8.97 -21.96 -12.99
CA LYS A 93 8.99 -23.19 -12.18
C LYS A 93 7.70 -23.42 -11.39
N GLN A 94 6.99 -22.35 -11.02
CA GLN A 94 5.75 -22.41 -10.22
C GLN A 94 4.50 -22.71 -11.06
N SER A 95 4.56 -22.48 -12.37
CA SER A 95 3.50 -22.82 -13.34
C SER A 95 3.73 -24.20 -13.96
#